data_AF-A0A2A4JDY2-F1
#
_entry.id   AF-A0A2A4JDY2-F1
#
_cell.length_a   1.000
_cell.length_b   1.000
_cell.length_c   1.000
_cell.angle_alpha   90.00
_cell.angle_beta   90.00
_cell.angle_gamma   90.00
#
_symmetry.space_group_name_H-M   'P 1'
#
loop_
_entity.id
_entity.type
_entity.pdbx_description
1 polymer ?
#
loop_
_entity_poly.entity_id
_entity_poly.type
_entity_poly.pdbx_seq_one_letter_code
_entity_poly.pdbx_strand_id
1 'polypeptide(L)'
;MELNPGYRLIQETYQEDEKCDLVEIDYINEIDPWVPGQKRSPFKDLFKINFLKIRESGVQANIHRRLTVPRPRCSGHVSTFSSVGITDMYPAMLMTLYGMLLAPAVLLMEIMYHRL
;
A
#
# COMPACT_ATOMS: atom_id res chain seq x y z
N MET A 1 -15.54 -3.08 -12.35
CA MET A 1 -15.10 -1.73 -12.79
C MET A 1 -13.89 -1.98 -13.68
N GLU A 2 -13.84 -1.43 -14.89
CA GLU A 2 -12.70 -1.71 -15.79
C GLU A 2 -11.44 -0.99 -15.29
N LEU A 3 -10.60 -1.70 -14.53
CA LEU A 3 -9.37 -1.20 -13.91
C LEU A 3 -8.24 -0.97 -14.94
N ASN A 4 -8.31 -1.66 -16.07
CA ASN A 4 -7.32 -1.67 -17.15
C ASN A 4 -6.96 -0.31 -17.75
N PRO A 5 -7.91 0.54 -18.18
CA PRO A 5 -7.57 1.85 -18.73
C PRO A 5 -6.93 2.78 -17.68
N GLY A 6 -7.37 2.68 -16.42
CA GLY A 6 -6.82 3.49 -15.33
C GLY A 6 -5.35 3.18 -15.07
N TYR A 7 -5.00 1.90 -14.93
CA TYR A 7 -3.60 1.50 -14.76
C TYR A 7 -2.72 1.87 -15.94
N ARG A 8 -3.23 1.79 -17.18
CA ARG A 8 -2.49 2.21 -18.37
C ARG A 8 -2.19 3.71 -18.36
N LEU A 9 -3.21 4.52 -18.06
CA LEU A 9 -3.05 5.98 -17.98
C LEU A 9 -2.03 6.36 -16.89
N ILE A 10 -2.10 5.69 -15.73
CA ILE A 10 -1.15 5.90 -14.63
C ILE A 10 0.28 5.56 -15.05
N GLN A 11 0.47 4.44 -15.76
CA GLN A 11 1.78 4.05 -16.28
C GLN A 11 2.36 5.07 -17.25
N GLU A 12 1.55 5.62 -18.14
CA GLU A 12 1.95 6.58 -19.18
C GLU A 12 2.16 8.02 -18.65
N THR A 13 1.41 8.44 -17.62
CA THR A 13 1.38 9.86 -17.18
C THR A 13 2.20 10.15 -15.92
N TYR A 14 2.25 9.22 -14.95
CA TYR A 14 2.79 9.49 -13.62
C TYR A 14 4.29 9.20 -13.53
N GLN A 15 4.99 9.99 -12.72
CA GLN A 15 6.39 9.74 -12.37
C GLN A 15 6.52 8.54 -11.41
N GLU A 16 7.75 8.05 -11.21
CA GLU A 16 7.97 6.86 -10.39
C GLU A 16 7.58 7.06 -8.93
N ASP A 17 7.89 8.22 -8.36
CA ASP A 17 7.54 8.61 -6.99
C ASP A 17 6.02 8.71 -6.79
N GLU A 18 5.32 9.35 -7.73
CA GLU A 18 3.87 9.48 -7.65
C GLU A 18 3.17 8.11 -7.75
N LYS A 19 3.75 7.16 -8.49
CA LYS A 19 3.21 5.79 -8.59
C LYS A 19 3.27 5.04 -7.27
N CYS A 20 4.27 5.29 -6.43
CA CYS A 20 4.46 4.58 -5.16
C CYS A 20 3.56 5.16 -4.04
N ASP A 21 3.07 6.40 -4.20
CA ASP A 21 2.14 7.04 -3.25
C ASP A 21 0.66 6.72 -3.53
N LEU A 22 0.36 6.13 -4.70
CA LEU A 22 -1.00 5.74 -5.05
C LEU A 22 -1.45 4.50 -4.27
N VAL A 23 -2.65 4.60 -3.67
CA VAL A 23 -3.33 3.50 -2.98
C VAL A 23 -4.62 3.15 -3.71
N GLU A 24 -4.85 1.86 -3.92
CA GLU A 24 -6.10 1.35 -4.48
C GLU A 24 -7.16 1.22 -3.39
N ILE A 25 -8.38 1.68 -3.68
CA ILE A 25 -9.52 1.61 -2.78
C ILE A 25 -10.64 0.87 -3.50
N ASP A 26 -11.05 -0.27 -2.95
CA ASP A 26 -12.15 -1.05 -3.49
C ASP A 26 -13.50 -0.42 -3.10
N TYR A 27 -14.13 0.26 -4.05
CA TYR A 27 -15.41 0.95 -3.81
C TYR A 27 -16.61 -0.01 -3.80
N ILE A 28 -16.54 -1.12 -4.58
CA ILE A 28 -17.58 -2.14 -4.70
C ILE A 28 -16.88 -3.50 -4.77
N ASN A 29 -17.38 -4.50 -4.03
CA ASN A 29 -16.90 -5.87 -4.11
C ASN A 29 -16.96 -6.38 -5.55
N GLU A 30 -15.82 -6.77 -6.08
CA GLU A 30 -15.73 -7.36 -7.41
C GLU A 30 -16.39 -8.75 -7.37
N ILE A 31 -17.54 -8.87 -8.04
CA ILE A 31 -18.25 -10.15 -8.17
C ILE A 31 -17.71 -10.83 -9.41
N ASP A 32 -17.17 -12.04 -9.26
CA ASP A 32 -16.78 -12.86 -10.40
C ASP A 32 -17.98 -13.10 -11.32
N PRO A 33 -17.92 -12.69 -12.60
CA PRO A 33 -19.03 -12.88 -13.52
C PRO A 33 -19.19 -14.36 -13.87
N TRP A 34 -20.40 -14.88 -13.67
CA TRP A 34 -20.75 -16.24 -14.08
C TRP A 34 -21.51 -16.24 -15.39
N VAL A 35 -21.31 -17.28 -16.21
CA VAL A 35 -22.06 -17.46 -17.44
C VAL A 35 -23.48 -17.92 -17.12
N PRO A 36 -24.53 -17.14 -17.45
CA PRO A 36 -25.91 -17.57 -17.22
C PRO A 36 -26.29 -18.71 -18.17
N GLY A 37 -27.06 -19.67 -17.68
CA GLY A 37 -27.52 -20.82 -18.46
C GLY A 37 -28.97 -21.17 -18.19
N GLN A 38 -29.65 -21.75 -19.19
CA GLN A 38 -31.05 -22.17 -19.05
C GLN A 38 -31.19 -23.28 -17.98
N LYS A 39 -32.19 -23.13 -17.10
CA LYS A 39 -32.51 -24.14 -16.08
C LYS A 39 -32.87 -25.47 -16.77
N ARG A 40 -32.20 -26.56 -16.37
CA ARG A 40 -32.31 -27.92 -16.95
C ARG A 40 -31.79 -28.09 -18.40
N SER A 41 -30.88 -27.23 -18.85
CA SER A 41 -30.20 -27.44 -20.13
C SER A 41 -29.35 -28.73 -20.13
N PRO A 42 -29.37 -29.52 -21.22
CA PRO A 42 -28.48 -30.68 -21.37
C PRO A 42 -27.00 -30.30 -21.42
N PHE A 43 -26.68 -29.03 -21.68
CA PHE A 43 -25.30 -28.54 -21.77
C PHE A 43 -24.71 -28.11 -20.42
N LYS A 44 -25.48 -28.14 -19.33
CA LYS A 44 -25.03 -27.67 -18.01
C LYS A 44 -23.75 -28.38 -17.55
N ASP A 45 -23.73 -29.70 -17.63
CA ASP A 45 -22.59 -30.49 -17.15
C ASP A 45 -21.39 -30.37 -18.09
N LEU A 46 -21.64 -30.27 -19.39
CA LEU A 46 -20.61 -30.00 -20.38
C LEU A 46 -19.89 -28.67 -20.09
N PHE A 47 -20.65 -27.59 -19.88
CA PHE A 47 -20.05 -26.29 -19.54
C PHE A 47 -19.31 -26.35 -18.21
N LYS A 48 -19.90 -26.97 -17.19
CA LYS A 48 -19.28 -27.11 -15.87
C LYS A 48 -17.91 -27.80 -15.98
N ILE A 49 -17.84 -28.98 -16.59
CA ILE A 49 -16.60 -29.76 -16.71
C ILE A 49 -15.55 -28.98 -17.50
N ASN A 50 -15.95 -28.35 -18.63
CA ASN A 50 -15.00 -27.60 -19.45
C ASN A 50 -14.48 -26.34 -18.76
N PHE A 51 -15.33 -25.60 -18.02
CA PHE A 51 -14.87 -24.43 -17.26
C PHE A 51 -13.91 -24.83 -16.13
N LEU A 52 -14.17 -25.94 -15.44
CA LEU A 52 -13.21 -26.48 -14.46
C LEU A 52 -11.87 -26.81 -15.14
N LYS A 53 -11.89 -27.49 -16.28
CA LYS A 53 -10.68 -27.82 -17.04
C LYS A 53 -9.90 -26.58 -17.51
N ILE A 54 -10.59 -25.54 -17.97
CA ILE A 54 -9.97 -24.25 -18.35
C ILE A 54 -9.29 -23.58 -17.15
N ARG A 55 -9.90 -23.68 -15.96
CA ARG A 55 -9.35 -23.13 -14.72
C ARG A 55 -8.14 -23.93 -14.24
N GLU A 56 -8.23 -25.26 -14.22
CA GLU A 56 -7.15 -26.16 -13.79
C GLU A 56 -5.93 -26.12 -14.73
N SER A 57 -6.16 -25.98 -16.04
CA SER A 57 -5.08 -25.82 -17.02
C SER A 57 -4.43 -24.43 -16.99
N GLY A 58 -4.97 -23.47 -16.23
CA GLY A 58 -4.43 -22.12 -16.14
C GLY A 58 -4.63 -21.25 -17.38
N VAL A 59 -5.42 -21.71 -18.37
CA VAL A 59 -5.71 -20.95 -19.60
C VAL A 59 -6.37 -19.61 -19.25
N GLN A 60 -7.33 -19.62 -18.31
CA GLN A 60 -7.97 -18.40 -17.83
C GLN A 60 -6.96 -17.42 -17.23
N ALA A 61 -6.03 -17.89 -16.41
CA ALA A 61 -5.01 -17.03 -15.79
C ALA A 61 -4.06 -16.42 -16.82
N ASN A 62 -3.68 -17.19 -17.85
CA ASN A 62 -2.82 -16.70 -18.93
C ASN A 62 -3.54 -15.64 -19.78
N ILE A 63 -4.80 -15.88 -20.17
CA ILE A 63 -5.61 -14.91 -20.89
C ILE A 63 -5.78 -13.63 -20.06
N HIS A 64 -6.12 -13.77 -18.78
CA HIS A 64 -6.25 -12.64 -17.87
C HIS A 64 -4.95 -11.83 -17.80
N ARG A 65 -3.79 -12.47 -17.64
CA ARG A 65 -2.49 -11.78 -17.61
C ARG A 65 -2.15 -11.06 -18.92
N ARG A 66 -2.65 -11.53 -20.07
CA ARG A 66 -2.38 -10.92 -21.39
C ARG A 66 -3.29 -9.74 -21.68
N LEU A 67 -4.55 -9.82 -21.28
CA LEU A 67 -5.56 -8.79 -21.57
C LEU A 67 -5.61 -7.71 -20.48
N THR A 68 -5.26 -8.06 -19.25
CA THR A 68 -5.26 -7.14 -18.12
C THR A 68 -3.91 -6.45 -18.01
N VAL A 69 -3.93 -5.13 -17.89
CA VAL A 69 -2.74 -4.33 -17.60
C VAL A 69 -2.31 -4.65 -16.16
N PRO A 70 -1.07 -5.11 -15.95
CA PRO A 70 -0.61 -5.44 -14.61
C PRO A 70 -0.60 -4.17 -13.74
N ARG A 71 -0.82 -4.36 -12.44
CA ARG A 71 -0.68 -3.27 -11.47
C ARG A 71 0.66 -2.56 -11.67
N PRO A 72 0.70 -1.21 -11.70
CA PRO A 72 1.93 -0.46 -11.85
C PRO A 72 2.91 -0.86 -10.74
N ARG A 73 4.07 -1.41 -11.13
CA ARG A 73 5.12 -1.75 -10.18
C ARG A 73 6.06 -0.56 -10.04
N CYS A 74 6.22 -0.08 -8.82
CA CYS A 74 7.27 0.85 -8.45
C CYS A 74 8.61 0.06 -8.46
N SER A 75 9.54 0.41 -9.36
CA SER A 75 10.89 -0.19 -9.40
C SER A 75 11.83 0.37 -8.31
N GLY A 76 11.33 1.29 -7.49
CA GLY A 76 12.03 1.91 -6.40
C GLY A 76 12.11 1.00 -5.18
N HIS A 77 13.23 0.28 -5.06
CA HIS A 77 13.80 -0.04 -3.75
C HIS A 77 14.41 1.20 -3.08
N VAL A 78 13.99 2.39 -3.51
CA VAL A 78 14.13 3.62 -2.75
C VAL A 78 13.00 3.58 -1.74
N SER A 79 13.22 2.83 -0.67
CA SER A 79 12.77 3.28 0.64
C SER A 79 12.94 4.79 0.62
N THR A 80 11.84 5.52 0.58
CA THR A 80 11.83 6.94 0.88
C THR A 80 12.58 7.03 2.19
N PHE A 81 13.88 7.34 2.11
CA PHE A 81 14.65 7.83 3.23
C PHE A 81 13.97 9.17 3.46
N SER A 82 12.87 9.13 4.20
CA SER A 82 12.28 10.30 4.80
C SER A 82 13.36 10.77 5.74
N SER A 83 14.23 11.62 5.21
CA SER A 83 15.24 12.36 5.94
C SER A 83 14.47 13.02 7.07
N VAL A 84 14.54 12.41 8.25
CA VAL A 84 13.78 12.84 9.43
C VAL A 84 14.11 14.31 9.62
N GLY A 85 13.10 15.15 9.46
CA GLY A 85 13.29 16.58 9.46
C GLY A 85 13.70 17.02 10.86
N ILE A 86 14.41 18.15 10.96
CA ILE A 86 14.67 18.79 12.25
C ILE A 86 13.34 19.05 13.00
N THR A 87 12.25 19.22 12.25
CA THR A 87 10.88 19.33 12.77
C THR A 87 10.41 18.10 13.55
N ASP A 88 10.76 16.89 13.10
CA ASP A 88 10.34 15.64 13.74
C ASP A 88 11.16 15.36 15.01
N MET A 89 12.39 15.90 15.08
CA MET A 89 13.30 15.76 16.21
C MET A 89 13.23 16.90 17.23
N TYR A 90 12.38 17.91 16.97
CA TYR A 90 12.16 19.06 17.84
C TYR A 90 11.84 18.71 19.31
N PRO A 91 10.93 17.76 19.63
CA PRO A 91 10.61 17.45 21.03
C PRO A 91 11.79 16.81 21.78
N ALA A 92 12.62 16.01 21.10
CA ALA A 92 13.81 15.40 21.71
C ALA A 92 14.87 16.46 22.05
N MET A 93 15.05 17.46 21.18
CA MET A 93 15.96 18.59 21.40
C MET A 93 15.51 19.51 22.54
N LEU A 94 14.20 19.73 22.68
CA LEU A 94 13.64 20.47 23.81
C LEU A 94 13.85 19.74 25.14
N MET A 95 13.59 18.43 25.18
CA MET A 95 13.79 17.65 26.41
C MET A 95 15.24 17.66 26.89
N THR A 96 16.21 17.55 25.98
CA THR A 96 17.64 17.63 26.34
C THR A 96 18.04 19.02 26.83
N LEU A 97 17.50 20.08 26.24
CA LEU A 97 17.74 21.46 26.70
C LEU A 97 17.19 21.68 28.11
N TYR A 98 15.94 21.27 28.39
CA TYR A 98 15.37 21.37 29.73
C TYR A 98 16.12 20.53 30.76
N GLY A 99 16.54 19.32 30.40
CA GLY A 99 17.37 18.46 31.25
C GLY A 99 18.71 19.11 31.61
N MET A 100 19.39 19.73 30.63
CA MET A 100 20.63 20.45 30.85
C MET A 100 20.49 21.67 31.76
N LEU A 101 19.33 22.36 31.74
CA LEU A 101 19.07 23.52 32.60
C LEU A 101 18.64 23.12 34.01
N LEU A 102 17.84 22.05 34.15
CA LEU A 102 17.37 21.58 35.45
C LEU A 102 18.50 20.98 36.30
N ALA A 103 19.45 20.26 35.69
CA ALA A 103 20.55 19.64 36.43
C ALA A 103 21.39 20.62 37.27
N PRO A 104 21.94 21.74 36.72
CA PRO A 104 22.67 22.71 37.51
C PRO A 104 21.75 23.49 38.48
N ALA A 105 20.48 23.71 38.14
CA ALA A 105 19.53 24.37 39.04
C ALA A 105 19.32 23.57 40.33
N VAL A 106 19.15 22.25 40.22
CA VAL A 106 19.04 21.35 41.37
C VAL A 106 20.35 21.32 42.16
N LEU A 107 21.51 21.24 41.48
CA LEU A 107 22.82 21.24 42.13
C LEU A 107 23.08 22.54 42.93
N LEU A 108 22.71 23.70 42.38
CA LEU A 108 22.81 24.98 43.09
C LEU A 108 21.85 25.03 44.30
N MET A 109 20.63 24.50 44.15
CA MET A 109 19.66 24.41 45.24
C MET A 109 20.19 23.52 46.39
N GLU A 110 20.80 22.38 46.07
CA GLU A 110 21.42 21.49 47.07
C GLU A 110 22.57 22.17 47.81
N ILE A 111 23.46 22.86 47.09
CA ILE A 111 24.57 23.60 47.70
C ILE A 111 24.05 24.70 48.61
N MET A 112 23.03 25.44 48.18
CA MET A 112 22.44 26.52 48.98
C MET A 112 21.77 25.97 50.25
N TYR A 113 21.07 24.85 50.15
CA TYR A 113 20.45 24.19 51.31
C TYR A 113 21.48 23.63 52.29
N HIS A 114 22.57 23.04 51.82
CA HIS A 114 23.64 22.51 52.69
C HIS A 114 24.48 23.63 53.33
N ARG A 115 24.57 24.80 52.70
CA ARG A 115 25.31 25.96 53.23
C ARG A 115 24.51 26.77 54.25
N LEU A 116 23.17 26.63 54.27
CA LEU A 116 22.26 27.27 55.22
C LEU A 116 22.24 26.50 56.55
#